data_AF-W4QPK2-F1
#
_entry.id   AF-W4QPK2-F1
#
_cell.length_a   1.000
_cell.length_b   1.000
_cell.length_c   1.000
_cell.angle_alpha   90.00
_cell.angle_beta   90.00
_cell.angle_gamma   90.00
#
_symmetry.space_group_name_H-M   'P 1'
#
loop_
_entity.id
_entity.type
_entity.pdbx_description
1 polymer ?
#
loop_
_entity_poly.entity_id
_entity_poly.type
_entity_poly.pdbx_seq_one_letter_code
_entity_poly.pdbx_strand_id
1 'polypeptide(L)'
;MTERQMNEVEKKARDWLVERGVTIDDIAELVYFLQVKYHPDLQLEVCKDNVDKVLRKREVQNAIITGIQLDVLAEKKLLEDPLQGIIDRDEGLYG
;
A
#
# COMPACT_ATOMS: atom_id res chain seq x y z
N MET A 1 -21.36 8.62 15.13
CA MET A 1 -20.31 7.81 14.50
C MET A 1 -19.07 8.02 15.34
N THR A 2 -18.60 6.99 16.04
CA THR A 2 -17.43 7.13 16.92
C THR A 2 -16.20 7.31 16.04
N GLU A 3 -15.48 8.43 16.19
CA GLU A 3 -14.17 8.61 15.55
C GLU A 3 -13.25 7.49 16.05
N ARG A 4 -12.96 6.53 15.17
CA ARG A 4 -12.01 5.46 15.47
C ARG A 4 -10.62 6.08 15.42
N GLN A 5 -9.96 6.09 16.56
CA GLN A 5 -8.55 6.45 16.62
C GLN A 5 -7.72 5.40 15.88
N MET A 6 -6.99 5.82 14.84
CA MET A 6 -6.00 4.95 14.19
C MET A 6 -4.87 4.70 15.18
N ASN A 7 -4.41 3.45 15.24
CA ASN A 7 -3.19 3.15 15.98
C ASN A 7 -1.95 3.60 15.19
N GLU A 8 -0.80 3.61 15.85
CA GLU A 8 0.44 4.14 15.28
C GLU A 8 0.86 3.45 13.98
N VAL A 9 0.71 2.12 13.92
CA VAL A 9 1.08 1.31 12.76
C VAL A 9 0.16 1.58 11.56
N GLU A 10 -1.14 1.73 11.78
CA GLU A 10 -2.07 2.10 10.69
C GLU A 10 -1.78 3.49 10.16
N LYS A 11 -1.57 4.46 11.08
CA LYS A 11 -1.24 5.83 10.69
C LYS A 11 0.05 5.85 9.87
N LYS A 12 1.11 5.18 10.35
CA LYS A 12 2.40 5.13 9.66
C LYS A 12 2.31 4.50 8.28
N ALA A 13 1.54 3.41 8.13
CA ALA A 13 1.34 2.77 6.83
C ALA A 13 0.65 3.72 5.82
N ARG A 14 -0.37 4.47 6.26
CA ARG A 14 -1.06 5.45 5.40
C ARG A 14 -0.19 6.64 5.05
N ASP A 15 0.51 7.20 6.04
CA ASP A 15 1.44 8.31 5.83
C ASP A 15 2.52 7.92 4.81
N TRP A 16 3.07 6.69 4.94
CA TRP A 16 4.06 6.18 4.00
C TRP A 16 3.55 5.94 2.59
N LEU A 17 2.32 5.42 2.41
CA LEU A 17 1.73 5.34 1.08
C LEU A 17 1.69 6.73 0.42
N VAL A 18 1.24 7.75 1.16
CA VAL A 18 1.16 9.12 0.66
C VAL A 18 2.55 9.72 0.39
N GLU A 19 3.53 9.49 1.27
CA GLU A 19 4.93 9.90 1.06
C GLU A 19 5.54 9.25 -0.19
N ARG A 20 5.10 8.04 -0.56
CA ARG A 20 5.49 7.34 -1.80
C ARG A 20 4.64 7.74 -3.02
N GLY A 21 3.73 8.70 -2.87
CA GLY A 21 2.90 9.22 -3.95
C GLY A 21 1.67 8.38 -4.27
N VAL A 22 1.24 7.50 -3.35
CA VAL A 22 0.05 6.65 -3.52
C VAL A 22 -1.04 7.07 -2.55
N THR A 23 -2.19 7.49 -3.07
CA THR A 23 -3.37 7.87 -2.31
C THR A 23 -4.41 6.74 -2.27
N ILE A 24 -5.39 6.85 -1.37
CA ILE A 24 -6.54 5.92 -1.33
C ILE A 24 -7.33 5.99 -2.64
N ASP A 25 -7.38 7.17 -3.27
CA ASP A 25 -8.10 7.40 -4.50
C ASP A 25 -7.45 6.64 -5.66
N ASP A 26 -6.11 6.65 -5.76
CA ASP A 26 -5.37 5.87 -6.77
C ASP A 26 -5.68 4.36 -6.67
N ILE A 27 -5.69 3.83 -5.44
CA ILE A 27 -6.01 2.41 -5.22
C ILE A 27 -7.49 2.13 -5.53
N ALA A 28 -8.39 3.05 -5.16
CA ALA A 28 -9.82 2.90 -5.42
C ALA A 28 -10.15 2.93 -6.91
N GLU A 29 -9.44 3.73 -7.70
CA GLU A 29 -9.56 3.75 -9.16
C GLU A 29 -9.16 2.40 -9.77
N LEU A 30 -8.11 1.75 -9.26
CA LEU A 30 -7.75 0.38 -9.68
C LEU A 30 -8.86 -0.63 -9.34
N VAL A 31 -9.45 -0.54 -8.14
CA VAL A 31 -10.58 -1.39 -7.75
C VAL A 31 -11.78 -1.16 -8.67
N TYR A 32 -12.11 0.10 -8.95
CA TYR A 32 -13.20 0.47 -9.85
C TYR A 32 -12.98 -0.10 -11.25
N PHE A 33 -11.78 0.10 -11.80
CA PHE A 33 -11.37 -0.42 -13.10
C PHE A 33 -11.55 -1.95 -13.21
N LEU A 34 -11.19 -2.69 -12.16
CA LEU A 34 -11.33 -4.15 -12.11
C LEU A 34 -12.80 -4.61 -12.00
N GLN A 35 -13.65 -3.85 -11.31
CA GLN A 35 -14.98 -4.31 -10.92
C GLN A 35 -16.13 -3.76 -11.78
N VAL A 36 -15.97 -2.60 -12.44
CA VAL A 36 -17.04 -1.92 -13.20
C VAL A 36 -17.65 -2.79 -14.30
N LYS A 37 -16.87 -3.70 -14.90
CA LYS A 37 -17.37 -4.63 -15.95
C LYS A 37 -18.41 -5.62 -15.43
N TYR A 38 -18.36 -5.93 -14.14
CA TYR A 38 -19.24 -6.88 -13.49
C TYR A 38 -20.34 -6.16 -12.70
N HIS A 39 -20.08 -4.94 -12.24
CA HIS A 39 -20.96 -4.12 -11.40
C HIS A 39 -21.13 -2.73 -12.05
N PRO A 40 -22.04 -2.56 -13.04
CA PRO A 40 -22.19 -1.30 -13.77
C PRO A 40 -22.55 -0.09 -12.91
N ASP A 41 -23.29 -0.32 -11.81
CA ASP A 41 -23.71 0.74 -10.87
C ASP A 41 -22.69 1.01 -9.75
N LEU A 42 -21.52 0.38 -9.82
CA LEU A 42 -20.45 0.56 -8.83
C LEU A 42 -20.08 2.05 -8.75
N GLN A 43 -19.96 2.55 -7.53
CA GLN A 43 -19.54 3.92 -7.27
C GLN A 43 -18.11 3.92 -6.74
N LEU A 44 -17.31 4.92 -7.13
CA LEU A 44 -15.93 5.04 -6.66
C LEU A 44 -15.86 5.12 -5.13
N GLU A 45 -16.86 5.73 -4.48
CA GLU A 45 -16.93 5.81 -3.02
C GLU A 45 -17.00 4.42 -2.36
N VAL A 46 -17.70 3.47 -2.99
CA VAL A 46 -17.74 2.08 -2.51
C VAL A 46 -16.36 1.42 -2.65
N CYS A 47 -15.60 1.76 -3.70
CA CYS A 47 -14.23 1.29 -3.85
C CYS A 47 -13.33 1.85 -2.74
N LYS A 48 -13.41 3.17 -2.47
CA LYS A 48 -12.66 3.83 -1.38
C LYS A 48 -12.94 3.20 -0.02
N ASP A 49 -14.22 2.95 0.29
CA ASP A 49 -14.64 2.28 1.52
C ASP A 49 -14.04 0.88 1.67
N ASN A 50 -13.92 0.13 0.56
CA ASN A 50 -13.32 -1.20 0.58
C ASN A 50 -11.80 -1.13 0.73
N VAL A 51 -11.13 -0.19 0.05
CA VAL A 51 -9.69 0.07 0.24
C VAL A 51 -9.41 0.44 1.69
N ASP A 52 -10.21 1.32 2.29
CA ASP A 52 -10.06 1.71 3.69
C ASP A 52 -10.20 0.50 4.64
N LYS A 53 -11.16 -0.39 4.40
CA LYS A 53 -11.31 -1.64 5.17
C LYS A 53 -10.10 -2.57 5.04
N VAL A 54 -9.47 -2.63 3.87
CA VAL A 54 -8.23 -3.40 3.65
C VAL A 54 -7.09 -2.78 4.45
N LEU A 55 -6.91 -1.47 4.39
CA LEU A 55 -5.87 -0.73 5.13
C LEU A 55 -6.04 -0.79 6.66
N ARG A 56 -7.22 -1.13 7.17
CA ARG A 56 -7.46 -1.36 8.61
C ARG A 56 -6.91 -2.69 9.12
N LYS A 57 -6.55 -3.64 8.24
CA LYS A 57 -6.07 -4.97 8.63
C LYS A 57 -4.61 -4.92 9.07
N ARG A 58 -4.29 -5.53 10.22
CA ARG A 58 -2.93 -5.55 10.78
C ARG A 58 -1.91 -6.14 9.81
N GLU A 59 -2.24 -7.27 9.19
CA GLU A 59 -1.38 -7.97 8.24
C GLU A 59 -1.02 -7.08 7.04
N VAL A 60 -2.00 -6.36 6.49
CA VAL A 60 -1.81 -5.42 5.37
C VAL A 60 -0.89 -4.28 5.79
N GLN A 61 -1.09 -3.70 6.97
CA GLN A 61 -0.25 -2.61 7.45
C GLN A 61 1.20 -3.05 7.67
N ASN A 62 1.40 -4.26 8.22
CA ASN A 62 2.72 -4.84 8.39
C ASN A 62 3.41 -5.06 7.04
N ALA A 63 2.67 -5.54 6.03
CA ALA A 63 3.20 -5.71 4.68
C ALA A 63 3.61 -4.37 4.05
N ILE A 64 2.75 -3.35 4.13
CA ILE A 64 3.04 -2.00 3.61
C ILE A 64 4.31 -1.42 4.25
N ILE A 65 4.39 -1.45 5.58
CA ILE A 65 5.56 -0.92 6.30
C ILE A 65 6.81 -1.70 5.94
N THR A 66 6.74 -3.03 5.90
CA THR A 66 7.92 -3.84 5.59
C THR A 66 8.43 -3.58 4.17
N GLY A 67 7.52 -3.57 3.18
CA GLY A 67 7.88 -3.32 1.78
C GLY A 67 8.49 -1.93 1.57
N ILE A 68 7.79 -0.88 2.02
CA ILE A 68 8.28 0.50 1.86
C ILE A 68 9.61 0.71 2.62
N GLN A 69 9.79 0.09 3.78
CA GLN A 69 11.06 0.19 4.50
C GLN A 69 12.22 -0.44 3.71
N LEU A 70 12.00 -1.60 3.07
CA LEU A 70 13.02 -2.22 2.22
C LEU A 70 13.34 -1.34 1.02
N ASP A 71 12.33 -0.78 0.36
CA ASP A 71 12.52 0.17 -0.75
C ASP A 71 13.37 1.37 -0.31
N VAL A 72 13.03 2.00 0.83
CA VAL A 72 13.75 3.15 1.36
C VAL A 72 15.20 2.81 1.71
N LEU A 73 15.47 1.62 2.24
CA LEU A 73 16.83 1.18 2.53
C LEU A 73 17.62 0.88 1.25
N ALA A 74 16.99 0.26 0.25
CA ALA A 74 17.60 0.01 -1.05
C ALA A 74 17.96 1.33 -1.75
N GLU A 75 17.03 2.30 -1.79
CA GLU A 75 17.25 3.64 -2.34
C GLU A 75 18.43 4.36 -1.67
N LYS A 76 18.59 4.18 -0.35
CA LYS A 76 19.68 4.79 0.44
C LYS A 76 20.98 4.01 0.42
N LYS A 77 21.05 2.87 -0.27
CA LYS A 77 22.21 1.96 -0.28
C LYS A 77 22.62 1.47 1.11
N LEU A 78 21.64 1.16 1.96
CA LEU A 78 21.83 0.74 3.34
C LEU A 78 21.57 -0.77 3.55
N LEU A 79 21.29 -1.52 2.49
CA LEU A 79 21.21 -2.98 2.54
C LEU A 79 22.59 -3.59 2.31
N GLU A 80 22.79 -4.80 2.82
CA GLU A 80 23.99 -5.58 2.53
C GLU A 80 23.86 -6.31 1.18
N ASP A 81 24.98 -6.48 0.48
CA ASP A 81 25.04 -7.38 -0.68
C ASP A 81 24.90 -8.85 -0.25
N PRO A 82 24.23 -9.70 -1.05
CA PRO A 82 23.72 -9.43 -2.40
C PRO A 82 22.31 -8.79 -2.44
N LEU A 83 21.65 -8.62 -1.29
CA LEU A 83 20.25 -8.17 -1.22
C LEU A 83 20.08 -6.76 -1.78
N GLN A 84 21.04 -5.87 -1.52
CA GLN A 84 21.07 -4.52 -2.09
C GLN A 84 20.92 -4.54 -3.61
N GLY A 85 21.77 -5.31 -4.30
CA GLY A 85 21.71 -5.42 -5.75
C GLY A 85 20.42 -6.08 -6.27
N ILE A 86 19.88 -7.06 -5.54
CA ILE A 86 18.65 -7.77 -5.91
C ILE A 86 17.45 -6.81 -5.89
N ILE A 87 17.28 -6.05 -4.80
CA ILE A 87 16.15 -5.13 -4.64
C ILE A 87 16.30 -3.90 -5.55
N ASP A 88 17.51 -3.33 -5.66
CA ASP A 88 17.75 -2.17 -6.53
C ASP A 88 17.41 -2.41 -8.01
N ARG A 89 17.64 -3.64 -8.48
CA ARG A 89 17.41 -4.02 -9.87
C ARG A 89 16.01 -4.56 -10.12
N ASP A 90 15.19 -4.67 -9.07
CA ASP A 90 13.88 -5.33 -9.13
C ASP A 90 13.99 -6.69 -9.85
N GLU A 91 14.89 -7.55 -9.35
CA GLU A 91 15.16 -8.83 -10.00
C GLU A 91 13.93 -9.73 -10.02
N GLY A 92 13.45 -10.12 -11.20
CA GLY A 92 12.22 -10.91 -11.35
C GLY A 92 12.22 -12.32 -10.75
N LEU A 93 13.32 -12.77 -10.14
CA LEU A 93 13.39 -14.01 -9.34
C LEU A 93 13.24 -13.77 -7.84
N TYR A 94 13.14 -12.51 -7.40
CA TYR A 94 12.87 -12.10 -6.04
C TYR A 94 11.38 -11.75 -5.92
N GLY A 95 10.63 -12.51 -5.10
CA GLY A 95 9.17 -12.41 -4.97
C GLY A 95 8.70 -12.41 -3.53
#